data_AF-A0A6J4CVF7-F1
#
_entry.id   AF-A0A6J4CVF7-F1
#
_cell.length_a   1.000
_cell.length_b   1.000
_cell.length_c   1.000
_cell.angle_alpha   90.00
_cell.angle_beta   90.00
_cell.angle_gamma   90.00
#
_symmetry.space_group_name_H-M   'P 1'
#
loop_
_entity.id
_entity.type
_entity.pdbx_description
1 polymer ?
#
loop_
_entity_poly.entity_id
_entity_poly.type
_entity_poly.pdbx_seq_one_letter_code
_entity_poly.pdbx_strand_id
1 'polypeptide(L)'
;MDTTQKETWVTLDEFLDISKLPKDRVLTLIQDQSIVSKHDEEQIWVDLQSATQVLAKKAVHKNTLVATKAGYPALVENMQQVDPVFVEKTINTILGLHDKVVSAKDEAICAYKNENVFLKDAVISMQEVYEEDKRTIEVLQEELSKVREEVEFMKRKYRLMWGKVTDMGNLK
;
A
#
# COMPACT_ATOMS: atom_id res chain seq x y z
N MET A 1 43.06 -38.74 5.34
CA MET A 1 43.71 -37.43 5.24
C MET A 1 42.95 -36.52 6.17
N ASP A 2 43.58 -36.23 7.31
CA ASP A 2 42.98 -35.50 8.42
C ASP A 2 42.55 -34.12 7.97
N THR A 3 41.24 -33.85 8.06
CA THR A 3 40.73 -32.48 7.99
C THR A 3 41.15 -31.79 9.27
N THR A 4 42.34 -31.20 9.28
CA THR A 4 42.78 -30.29 10.34
C THR A 4 41.81 -29.11 10.37
N GLN A 5 40.81 -29.20 11.25
CA GLN A 5 39.93 -28.09 11.58
C GLN A 5 40.81 -26.96 12.08
N LYS A 6 40.79 -25.84 11.37
CA LYS A 6 41.58 -24.65 11.71
C LYS A 6 40.90 -23.97 12.90
N GLU A 7 41.19 -24.45 14.10
CA GLU A 7 40.69 -23.88 15.36
C GLU A 7 41.10 -22.40 15.42
N THR A 8 40.10 -21.52 15.30
CA THR A 8 40.32 -20.07 15.25
C THR A 8 39.81 -19.51 16.56
N TRP A 9 40.74 -19.35 17.49
CA TRP A 9 40.50 -18.85 18.84
C TRP A 9 40.43 -17.32 18.81
N VAL A 10 39.34 -16.77 19.35
CA VAL A 10 39.09 -15.32 19.43
C VAL A 10 38.79 -14.95 20.87
N THR A 11 39.21 -13.76 21.30
CA THR A 11 38.90 -13.27 22.64
C THR A 11 37.40 -13.00 22.79
N LEU A 12 36.87 -13.11 24.02
CA LEU A 12 35.44 -12.88 24.27
C LEU A 12 34.97 -11.50 23.78
N ASP A 13 35.76 -10.45 24.00
CA ASP A 13 35.40 -9.08 23.60
C ASP A 13 35.37 -8.92 22.08
N GLU A 14 36.35 -9.47 21.35
CA GLU A 14 36.34 -9.48 19.88
C GLU A 14 35.16 -10.30 19.33
N PHE A 15 34.80 -11.41 19.99
CA PHE A 15 33.63 -12.20 19.60
C PHE A 15 32.32 -11.42 19.78
N LEU A 16 32.22 -10.57 20.81
CA LEU A 16 31.03 -9.77 21.06
C LEU A 16 30.90 -8.62 20.06
N ASP A 17 32.01 -8.00 19.68
CA ASP A 17 32.04 -6.99 18.63
C ASP A 17 31.59 -7.56 17.27
N ILE A 18 32.03 -8.78 16.95
CA ILE A 18 31.68 -9.46 15.70
C ILE A 18 30.24 -10.00 15.73
N SER A 19 29.83 -10.63 16.83
CA SER A 19 28.52 -11.29 16.92
C SER A 19 27.36 -10.33 17.23
N LYS A 20 27.65 -9.14 17.80
CA LYS A 20 26.67 -8.17 18.32
C LYS A 20 25.65 -8.80 19.28
N LEU A 21 26.01 -9.91 19.92
CA LEU A 21 25.17 -10.57 20.90
C LEU A 21 25.48 -10.05 22.31
N PRO A 22 24.47 -10.00 23.20
CA PRO A 22 24.70 -9.55 24.57
C PRO A 22 25.62 -10.52 25.32
N LYS A 23 26.53 -9.97 26.14
CA LYS A 23 27.55 -10.71 26.92
C LYS A 23 26.93 -11.89 27.69
N ASP A 24 25.78 -11.65 28.33
CA ASP A 24 25.04 -12.66 29.10
C ASP A 24 24.65 -13.87 28.25
N ARG A 25 24.31 -13.65 26.98
CA ARG A 25 23.89 -14.73 26.09
C ARG A 25 25.07 -15.61 25.68
N VAL A 26 26.24 -15.01 25.47
CA VAL A 26 27.47 -15.75 25.15
C VAL A 26 27.91 -16.57 26.36
N LEU A 27 27.80 -16.02 27.57
CA LEU A 27 28.11 -16.73 28.82
C LEU A 27 27.19 -17.93 29.05
N THR A 28 25.88 -17.81 28.78
CA THR A 28 24.97 -18.98 28.85
C THR A 28 25.34 -20.05 27.83
N LEU A 29 25.83 -19.68 26.65
CA LEU A 29 26.19 -20.63 25.60
C LEU A 29 27.49 -21.38 25.89
N ILE A 30 28.40 -20.75 26.64
CA ILE A 30 29.60 -21.39 27.19
C ILE A 30 29.20 -22.36 28.31
N GLN A 31 28.29 -21.94 29.20
CA GLN A 31 27.80 -22.77 30.30
C GLN A 31 27.01 -23.99 29.82
N ASP A 32 26.25 -23.84 28.72
CA ASP A 32 25.50 -24.92 28.07
C ASP A 32 26.41 -25.90 27.27
N GLN A 33 27.74 -25.79 27.38
CA GLN A 33 28.76 -26.55 26.60
C GLN A 33 28.56 -26.52 25.08
N SER A 34 27.76 -25.57 24.58
CA SER A 34 27.45 -25.47 23.16
C SER A 34 28.59 -24.81 22.37
N ILE A 35 29.44 -24.05 23.06
CA ILE A 35 30.61 -23.38 22.49
C ILE A 35 31.84 -23.86 23.24
N VAL A 36 32.85 -24.34 22.51
CA VAL A 36 34.13 -24.73 23.09
C VAL A 36 34.87 -23.46 23.51
N SER A 37 35.06 -23.28 24.81
CA SER A 37 35.85 -22.20 25.38
C SER A 37 37.12 -22.72 26.03
N LYS A 38 38.20 -21.95 25.92
CA LYS A 38 39.44 -22.16 26.67
C LYS A 38 39.58 -21.02 27.69
N HIS A 39 39.72 -21.37 28.95
CA HIS A 39 39.91 -20.41 30.04
C HIS A 39 41.40 -20.36 30.39
N ASP A 40 41.97 -19.16 30.39
CA ASP A 40 43.29 -18.88 30.98
C ASP A 40 43.10 -17.84 32.09
N GLU A 41 44.05 -17.73 33.04
CA GLU A 41 43.89 -17.06 34.34
C GLU A 41 43.40 -15.59 34.29
N GLU A 42 43.42 -14.94 33.12
CA GLU A 42 42.95 -13.57 32.94
C GLU A 42 41.96 -13.36 31.76
N GLN A 43 41.76 -14.36 30.87
CA GLN A 43 40.94 -14.18 29.64
C GLN A 43 40.24 -15.46 29.13
N ILE A 44 39.03 -15.28 28.60
CA ILE A 44 38.20 -16.34 28.00
C ILE A 44 38.36 -16.32 26.47
N TRP A 45 38.80 -17.44 25.91
CA TRP A 45 38.92 -17.67 24.47
C TRP A 45 37.75 -18.51 23.98
N VAL A 46 37.19 -18.13 22.84
CA VAL A 46 36.04 -18.78 22.21
C VAL A 46 36.43 -19.27 20.82
N ASP A 47 36.11 -20.52 20.49
CA ASP A 47 36.23 -21.01 19.12
C ASP A 47 35.11 -20.42 18.23
N LEU A 48 35.53 -19.69 17.20
CA LEU A 48 34.64 -19.01 16.28
C LEU A 48 33.84 -20.00 15.42
N GLN A 49 34.40 -21.18 15.10
CA GLN A 49 33.72 -22.17 14.24
C GLN A 49 32.55 -22.82 14.97
N SER A 50 32.78 -23.30 16.19
CA SER A 50 31.74 -23.84 17.07
C SER A 50 30.62 -22.81 17.32
N ALA A 51 31.01 -21.56 17.63
CA ALA A 51 30.05 -20.48 17.87
C ALA A 51 29.17 -20.17 16.64
N THR A 52 29.76 -20.12 15.45
CA THR A 52 29.02 -19.81 14.21
C THR A 52 28.01 -20.91 13.86
N GLN A 53 28.37 -22.18 14.07
CA GLN A 53 27.47 -23.31 13.82
C GLN A 53 26.26 -23.34 14.76
N VAL A 54 26.44 -22.97 16.04
CA VAL A 54 25.33 -22.91 17.01
C VAL A 54 24.37 -21.76 16.69
N LEU A 55 24.90 -20.61 16.27
CA LEU A 55 24.07 -19.47 15.85
C LEU A 55 23.27 -19.80 14.58
N ALA A 56 23.88 -20.46 13.60
CA ALA A 56 23.18 -20.92 12.40
C ALA A 56 22.02 -21.86 12.74
N LYS A 57 22.24 -22.85 13.63
CA LYS A 57 21.19 -23.79 14.07
C LYS A 57 20.02 -23.10 14.80
N LYS A 58 20.29 -22.07 15.61
CA LYS A 58 19.24 -21.33 16.35
C LYS A 58 18.50 -20.31 15.48
N ALA A 59 19.12 -19.72 14.46
CA ALA A 59 18.44 -18.84 13.50
C ALA A 59 17.37 -19.59 12.70
N VAL A 60 17.67 -20.82 12.29
CA VAL A 60 16.72 -21.72 11.61
C VAL A 60 15.49 -22.01 12.49
N HIS A 61 15.70 -22.23 13.79
CA HIS A 61 14.61 -22.52 14.73
C HIS A 61 13.63 -21.36 14.93
N LYS A 62 14.08 -20.10 14.85
CA LYS A 62 13.19 -18.93 14.93
C LYS A 62 12.32 -18.77 13.68
N ASN A 63 12.85 -19.07 12.50
CA ASN A 63 12.09 -19.02 11.25
C ASN A 63 11.02 -20.13 11.18
N THR A 64 11.24 -21.28 11.83
CA THR A 64 10.25 -22.37 11.94
C THR A 64 8.95 -21.95 12.64
N LEU A 65 9.01 -21.09 13.66
CA LEU A 65 7.84 -20.65 14.42
C LEU A 65 6.95 -19.65 13.67
N VAL A 66 7.52 -18.97 12.66
CA VAL A 66 6.78 -18.02 11.82
C VAL A 66 6.00 -18.76 10.73
N ALA A 67 6.57 -19.84 10.19
CA ALA A 67 5.92 -20.67 9.16
C ALA A 67 4.69 -21.44 9.67
N THR A 68 4.69 -21.88 10.93
CA THR A 68 3.55 -22.61 11.53
C THR A 68 2.34 -21.71 11.78
N LYS A 69 2.54 -20.44 12.12
CA LYS A 69 1.43 -19.48 12.33
C LYS A 69 0.77 -18.99 11.04
N ALA A 70 1.46 -19.10 9.90
CA ALA A 70 0.96 -18.65 8.60
C ALA A 70 0.14 -19.71 7.82
N GLY A 71 -0.15 -20.87 8.41
CA GLY A 71 -1.07 -21.85 7.82
C GLY A 71 -0.47 -22.74 6.72
N TYR A 72 0.85 -22.92 6.70
CA TYR A 72 1.53 -23.84 5.77
C TYR A 72 2.09 -25.07 6.51
N PRO A 73 1.23 -26.03 6.95
CA PRO A 73 1.65 -27.19 7.74
C PRO A 73 2.55 -28.17 6.99
N ALA A 74 2.48 -28.19 5.64
CA ALA A 74 3.25 -29.11 4.81
C ALA A 74 4.77 -28.83 4.77
N LEU A 75 5.24 -27.70 5.32
CA LEU A 75 6.65 -27.32 5.32
C LEU A 75 7.43 -27.77 6.56
N VAL A 76 6.76 -28.31 7.58
CA VAL A 76 7.38 -28.58 8.90
C VAL A 76 7.83 -30.04 9.05
N GLU A 77 7.17 -31.00 8.40
CA GLU A 77 7.45 -32.42 8.60
C GLU A 77 8.76 -32.92 7.96
N ASN A 78 9.39 -32.16 7.06
CA ASN A 78 10.59 -32.61 6.32
C ASN A 78 11.81 -31.67 6.46
N MET A 79 11.92 -30.89 7.53
CA MET A 79 13.04 -29.96 7.73
C MET A 79 14.25 -30.55 8.50
N GLN A 80 14.24 -31.84 8.87
CA GLN A 80 15.43 -32.51 9.44
C GLN A 80 16.50 -32.80 8.37
N GLN A 81 16.14 -32.82 7.08
CA GLN A 81 17.06 -32.94 5.95
C GLN A 81 16.53 -32.11 4.78
N VAL A 82 16.81 -30.81 4.81
CA VAL A 82 16.37 -29.90 3.75
C VAL A 82 17.33 -30.01 2.57
N ASP A 83 16.88 -30.63 1.49
CA ASP A 83 17.57 -30.65 0.21
C ASP A 83 17.75 -29.20 -0.30
N PRO A 84 18.99 -28.74 -0.58
CA PRO A 84 19.25 -27.40 -1.13
C PRO A 84 18.40 -27.06 -2.36
N VAL A 85 18.04 -28.06 -3.16
CA VAL A 85 17.19 -27.92 -4.36
C VAL A 85 15.75 -27.53 -3.99
N PHE A 86 15.23 -27.99 -2.85
CA PHE A 86 13.91 -27.62 -2.36
C PHE A 86 13.88 -26.17 -1.89
N VAL A 87 14.95 -25.69 -1.26
CA VAL A 87 15.08 -24.28 -0.83
C VAL A 87 15.10 -23.34 -2.03
N GLU A 88 15.89 -23.66 -3.06
CA GLU A 88 15.99 -22.85 -4.28
C GLU A 88 14.65 -22.76 -5.02
N LYS A 89 13.96 -23.90 -5.21
CA LYS A 89 12.61 -23.93 -5.82
C LYS A 89 11.60 -23.13 -5.02
N THR A 90 11.69 -23.18 -3.68
CA THR A 90 10.78 -22.45 -2.80
C THR A 90 11.05 -20.94 -2.88
N ILE A 91 12.32 -20.51 -2.87
CA ILE A 91 12.70 -19.09 -3.03
C ILE A 91 12.24 -18.56 -4.39
N ASN A 92 12.44 -19.31 -5.48
CA ASN A 92 11.98 -18.91 -6.81
C ASN A 92 10.45 -18.79 -6.88
N THR A 93 9.73 -19.69 -6.21
CA THR A 93 8.27 -19.62 -6.14
C THR A 93 7.80 -18.40 -5.34
N ILE A 94 8.46 -18.09 -4.21
CA ILE A 94 8.16 -16.91 -3.40
C ILE A 94 8.43 -15.62 -4.19
N LEU A 95 9.57 -15.52 -4.89
CA LEU A 95 9.90 -14.38 -5.73
C LEU A 95 8.88 -14.21 -6.85
N GLY A 96 8.51 -15.30 -7.54
CA GLY A 96 7.49 -15.26 -8.58
C GLY A 96 6.10 -14.86 -8.07
N LEU A 97 5.75 -15.21 -6.82
CA LEU A 97 4.54 -14.73 -6.17
C LEU A 97 4.64 -13.24 -5.80
N HIS A 98 5.78 -12.81 -5.26
CA HIS A 98 6.01 -11.41 -4.91
C HIS A 98 5.89 -10.51 -6.14
N ASP A 99 6.52 -10.87 -7.26
CA ASP A 99 6.43 -10.11 -8.51
C ASP A 99 4.99 -10.02 -9.03
N LYS A 100 4.21 -11.11 -8.93
CA LYS A 100 2.79 -11.08 -9.29
C LYS A 100 1.98 -10.18 -8.36
N VAL A 101 2.25 -10.21 -7.05
CA VAL A 101 1.56 -9.36 -6.08
C VAL A 101 1.91 -7.89 -6.30
N VAL A 102 3.17 -7.57 -6.60
CA VAL A 102 3.60 -6.21 -6.93
C VAL A 102 2.93 -5.74 -8.23
N SER A 103 2.97 -6.55 -9.28
CA SER A 103 2.33 -6.22 -10.56
C SER A 103 0.82 -6.00 -10.42
N ALA A 104 0.12 -6.83 -9.64
CA ALA A 104 -1.31 -6.66 -9.38
C ALA A 104 -1.61 -5.38 -8.58
N LYS A 105 -0.73 -5.00 -7.64
CA LYS A 105 -0.84 -3.73 -6.92
C LYS A 105 -0.64 -2.54 -7.84
N ASP A 106 0.36 -2.58 -8.71
CA ASP A 106 0.62 -1.52 -9.68
C ASP A 106 -0.52 -1.36 -10.68
N GLU A 107 -1.09 -2.47 -11.15
CA GLU A 107 -2.27 -2.47 -12.01
C GLU A 107 -3.49 -1.86 -11.30
N ALA A 108 -3.74 -2.24 -10.04
CA ALA A 108 -4.83 -1.67 -9.25
C ALA A 108 -4.63 -0.16 -9.01
N ILE A 109 -3.40 0.28 -8.68
CA ILE A 109 -3.08 1.70 -8.52
C ILE A 109 -3.30 2.45 -9.85
N CYS A 110 -2.91 1.87 -10.97
CA CYS A 110 -3.13 2.45 -12.29
C CYS A 110 -4.63 2.58 -12.60
N ALA A 111 -5.42 1.54 -12.33
CA ALA A 111 -6.87 1.55 -12.48
C ALA A 111 -7.51 2.66 -11.64
N TYR A 112 -7.14 2.77 -10.36
CA TYR A 112 -7.66 3.83 -9.48
C TYR A 112 -7.24 5.24 -9.90
N LYS A 113 -6.02 5.41 -10.44
CA LYS A 113 -5.58 6.71 -10.98
C LYS A 113 -6.38 7.08 -12.21
N ASN A 114 -6.59 6.14 -13.13
CA ASN A 114 -7.37 6.36 -14.35
C ASN A 114 -8.83 6.69 -14.02
N GLU A 115 -9.42 5.99 -13.06
CA GLU A 115 -10.77 6.29 -12.57
C GLU A 115 -10.87 7.67 -11.94
N ASN A 116 -9.88 8.08 -11.13
CA ASN A 116 -9.86 9.44 -10.57
C ASN A 116 -9.76 10.52 -11.64
N VAL A 117 -8.95 10.30 -12.69
CA VAL A 117 -8.85 11.23 -13.82
C VAL A 117 -10.19 11.28 -14.56
N PHE A 118 -10.80 10.14 -14.84
CA PHE A 118 -12.11 10.07 -15.49
C PHE A 118 -13.19 10.81 -14.69
N LEU A 119 -13.23 10.62 -13.37
CA LEU A 119 -14.17 11.31 -12.49
C LEU A 119 -13.92 12.83 -12.49
N LYS A 120 -12.65 13.25 -12.48
CA LYS A 120 -12.29 14.67 -12.57
C LYS A 120 -12.76 15.28 -13.88
N ASP A 121 -12.55 14.61 -15.00
CA ASP A 121 -12.95 15.07 -16.32
C ASP A 121 -14.49 15.11 -16.45
N ALA A 122 -15.19 14.12 -15.89
CA ALA A 122 -16.65 14.10 -15.84
C ALA A 122 -17.21 15.29 -15.02
N VAL A 123 -16.58 15.64 -13.90
CA VAL A 123 -16.97 16.79 -13.08
C VAL A 123 -16.77 18.10 -13.85
N ILE A 124 -15.65 18.26 -14.55
CA ILE A 124 -15.38 19.45 -15.36
C ILE A 124 -16.41 19.56 -16.48
N SER A 125 -16.66 18.48 -17.21
CA SER A 125 -17.68 18.44 -18.26
C SER A 125 -19.07 18.80 -17.74
N MET A 126 -19.46 18.31 -16.56
CA MET A 126 -20.75 18.65 -15.96
C MET A 126 -20.82 20.13 -15.53
N GLN A 127 -19.71 20.72 -15.11
CA GLN A 127 -19.65 22.16 -14.83
C GLN A 127 -19.83 22.99 -16.10
N GLU A 128 -19.21 22.59 -17.21
CA GLU A 128 -19.37 23.28 -18.50
C GLU A 128 -20.83 23.29 -18.97
N VAL A 129 -21.49 22.13 -18.90
CA VAL A 129 -22.93 22.00 -19.23
C VAL A 129 -23.78 22.85 -18.28
N TYR A 130 -23.47 22.84 -16.98
CA TYR A 130 -24.21 23.65 -16.01
C TYR A 130 -24.08 25.15 -16.28
N GLU A 131 -22.90 25.63 -16.68
CA GLU A 131 -22.71 27.02 -17.08
C GLU A 131 -23.48 27.37 -18.36
N GLU A 132 -23.54 26.47 -19.33
CA GLU A 132 -24.32 26.64 -20.56
C GLU A 132 -25.82 26.70 -20.27
N ASP A 133 -26.33 25.79 -19.42
CA ASP A 133 -27.71 25.79 -18.96
C ASP A 133 -28.05 27.09 -18.23
N LYS A 134 -27.14 27.58 -17.37
CA LYS A 134 -27.31 28.85 -16.67
C LYS A 134 -27.44 30.02 -17.65
N ARG A 135 -26.58 30.11 -18.66
CA ARG A 135 -26.69 31.15 -19.71
C ARG A 135 -28.02 31.04 -20.46
N THR A 136 -28.45 29.82 -20.77
CA THR A 136 -29.72 29.57 -21.46
C THR A 136 -30.90 30.04 -20.61
N ILE A 137 -30.89 29.78 -19.30
CA ILE A 137 -31.92 30.27 -18.37
C ILE A 137 -31.94 31.80 -18.33
N GLU A 138 -30.79 32.46 -18.29
CA GLU A 138 -30.70 33.92 -18.31
C GLU A 138 -31.35 34.51 -19.58
N VAL A 139 -31.06 33.94 -20.75
CA VAL A 139 -31.67 34.35 -22.03
C VAL A 139 -33.19 34.15 -22.01
N LEU A 140 -33.65 32.98 -21.56
CA LEU A 140 -35.09 32.68 -21.46
C LEU A 140 -35.81 33.62 -20.49
N GLN A 141 -35.17 34.01 -19.39
CA GLN A 141 -35.71 35.01 -18.45
C GLN A 141 -35.85 36.38 -19.11
N GLU A 142 -34.85 36.80 -19.90
CA GLU A 142 -34.90 38.07 -20.63
C GLU A 142 -36.03 38.07 -21.68
N GLU A 143 -36.16 37.00 -22.47
CA GLU A 143 -37.23 36.84 -23.44
C GLU A 143 -38.61 36.84 -22.77
N LEU A 144 -38.75 36.13 -21.64
CA LEU A 144 -39.97 36.10 -20.85
C LEU A 144 -40.35 37.50 -20.35
N SER A 145 -39.36 38.31 -19.94
CA SER A 145 -39.59 39.71 -19.54
C SER A 145 -40.13 40.54 -20.70
N LYS A 146 -39.52 40.46 -21.89
CA LYS A 146 -39.96 41.17 -23.09
C LYS A 146 -41.39 40.80 -23.47
N VAL A 147 -41.71 39.50 -23.47
CA VAL A 147 -43.06 39.02 -23.76
C VAL A 147 -44.08 39.52 -22.73
N ARG A 148 -43.72 39.56 -21.44
CA ARG A 148 -44.60 40.13 -20.40
C ARG A 148 -44.89 41.61 -20.67
N GLU A 149 -43.88 42.39 -21.01
CA GLU A 149 -44.04 43.82 -21.36
C GLU A 149 -44.94 44.01 -22.58
N GLU A 150 -44.77 43.20 -23.63
CA GLU A 150 -45.61 43.23 -24.83
C GLU A 150 -47.08 42.89 -24.51
N VAL A 151 -47.31 41.88 -23.67
CA VAL A 151 -48.65 41.50 -23.23
C VAL A 151 -49.30 42.64 -22.42
N GLU A 152 -48.56 43.28 -21.52
CA GLU A 152 -49.06 44.44 -20.78
C GLU A 152 -49.36 45.63 -21.69
N PHE A 153 -48.52 45.88 -22.68
CA PHE A 153 -48.76 46.89 -23.70
C PHE A 153 -50.03 46.59 -24.50
N MET A 154 -50.22 45.35 -24.94
CA MET A 154 -51.41 44.93 -25.66
C MET A 154 -52.68 45.06 -24.81
N LYS A 155 -52.64 44.69 -23.53
CA LYS A 155 -53.75 44.89 -22.58
C LYS A 155 -54.10 46.38 -22.44
N ARG A 156 -53.09 47.26 -22.33
CA ARG A 156 -53.30 48.72 -22.29
C ARG A 156 -53.94 49.24 -23.58
N LYS A 157 -53.43 48.81 -24.74
CA LYS A 157 -53.96 49.20 -26.06
C LYS A 157 -55.40 48.73 -26.25
N TYR A 158 -55.71 47.50 -25.88
CA TYR A 158 -57.07 46.96 -25.94
C TYR A 158 -58.03 47.77 -25.07
N ARG A 159 -57.65 48.07 -23.82
CA ARG A 159 -58.46 48.90 -22.91
C ARG A 159 -58.75 50.28 -23.50
N LEU A 160 -57.76 50.94 -24.10
CA LEU A 160 -57.93 52.24 -24.74
C LEU A 160 -58.86 52.16 -25.96
N MET A 161 -58.70 51.15 -26.81
CA MET A 161 -59.56 50.98 -27.99
C MET A 161 -61.00 50.67 -27.58
N TRP A 162 -61.21 49.81 -26.58
CA TRP A 162 -62.53 49.48 -26.07
C TRP A 162 -63.24 50.70 -25.47
N GLY A 163 -62.53 51.51 -24.66
CA GLY A 163 -63.07 52.76 -24.11
C GLY A 163 -63.53 53.76 -25.17
N LYS A 164 -62.76 53.91 -26.26
CA LYS A 164 -63.15 54.77 -27.40
C LYS A 164 -64.40 54.25 -28.12
N VAL A 165 -64.55 52.94 -28.25
CA VAL A 165 -65.73 52.32 -28.89
C VAL A 165 -66.98 52.53 -28.04
N THR A 166 -66.88 52.40 -26.71
CA THR A 166 -68.00 52.69 -25.81
C THR A 166 -68.38 54.18 -25.80
N ASP A 167 -67.41 55.09 -25.86
CA ASP A 167 -67.68 56.53 -25.93
C ASP A 167 -68.38 56.92 -27.23
N MET A 168 -67.98 56.34 -28.38
CA MET A 168 -68.68 56.57 -29.65
C MET A 168 -70.08 55.93 -29.69
N GLY A 169 -70.28 54.81 -28.97
CA GLY A 169 -71.60 54.17 -28.85
C GLY A 169 -72.60 54.99 -28.01
N ASN A 170 -72.11 55.76 -27.03
CA ASN A 170 -72.92 56.62 -26.16
C ASN A 170 -73.22 58.01 -26.74
N LEU A 171 -72.61 58.36 -27.88
CA LEU A 171 -72.82 59.63 -28.61
C LEU A 171 -73.94 59.55 -29.66
N LYS A 172 -74.78 58.51 -29.62
CA LYS A 172 -75.93 58.30 -30.51
C LYS A 172 -77.26 58.46 -29.81
#